data_AF-A0A7X6L920-F1
#
_entry.id   AF-A0A7X6L920-F1
#
_cell.length_a   1.000
_cell.length_b   1.000
_cell.length_c   1.000
_cell.angle_alpha   90.00
_cell.angle_beta   90.00
_cell.angle_gamma   90.00
#
_symmetry.space_group_name_H-M   'P 1'
#
loop_
_entity.id
_entity.type
_entity.pdbx_description
1 polymer ?
#
loop_
_entity_poly.entity_id
_entity_poly.type
_entity_poly.pdbx_seq_one_letter_code
_entity_poly.pdbx_strand_id
1 'polypeptide(L)'
;MWSTVALSLVAGILGVNAVPHFVKGMMGEEFPNVTGNAPVRNAVAGFLGLLLTAMIASWADLPSHPWAGAVGIGLGGLSMAIFHGLGGAYRLNTALGLPNPPRQLHSTVA
;
A
#
# COMPACT_ATOMS: atom_id res chain seq x y z
N MET A 1 -2.27 -20.04 -14.22
CA MET A 1 -2.00 -20.17 -12.77
C MET A 1 -0.77 -19.39 -12.27
N TRP A 2 0.47 -19.63 -12.73
CA TRP A 2 1.64 -18.89 -12.18
C TRP A 2 1.55 -17.37 -12.40
N SER A 3 1.09 -16.94 -13.58
CA SER A 3 0.77 -15.53 -13.86
C SER A 3 -0.28 -14.97 -12.91
N THR A 4 -1.36 -15.71 -12.65
CA THR A 4 -2.40 -15.35 -11.67
C THR A 4 -1.79 -15.16 -10.28
N VAL A 5 -1.01 -16.12 -9.79
CA VAL A 5 -0.36 -16.02 -8.47
C VAL A 5 0.52 -14.76 -8.39
N ALA A 6 1.37 -14.53 -9.40
CA ALA A 6 2.27 -13.39 -9.42
C ALA A 6 1.51 -12.04 -9.47
N LEU A 7 0.55 -11.90 -10.38
CA LEU A 7 -0.23 -10.67 -10.53
C LEU A 7 -1.12 -10.41 -9.31
N SER A 8 -1.74 -11.46 -8.74
CA SER A 8 -2.52 -11.36 -7.52
C SER A 8 -1.68 -10.97 -6.31
N LEU A 9 -0.46 -11.52 -6.17
CA LEU A 9 0.48 -11.10 -5.14
C LEU A 9 0.81 -9.60 -5.27
N VAL A 10 1.14 -9.16 -6.48
CA VAL A 10 1.44 -7.75 -6.76
C VAL A 10 0.22 -6.86 -6.50
N ALA A 11 -0.98 -7.28 -6.90
CA ALA A 11 -2.22 -6.55 -6.63
C ALA A 11 -2.45 -6.39 -5.12
N GLY A 12 -2.23 -7.43 -4.32
CA GLY A 12 -2.31 -7.35 -2.86
C GLY A 12 -1.33 -6.33 -2.26
N ILE A 13 -0.06 -6.38 -2.69
CA ILE A 13 0.99 -5.46 -2.25
C ILE A 13 0.61 -4.01 -2.59
N LEU A 14 0.27 -3.74 -3.86
CA LEU A 14 -0.03 -2.38 -4.32
C LEU A 14 -1.32 -1.85 -3.71
N GLY A 15 -2.36 -2.70 -3.61
CA GLY A 15 -3.65 -2.32 -3.06
C GLY A 15 -3.52 -1.88 -1.60
N VAL A 16 -2.93 -2.72 -0.76
CA VAL A 16 -2.73 -2.38 0.65
C VAL A 16 -1.75 -1.22 0.82
N ASN A 17 -0.75 -1.06 -0.06
CA ASN A 17 0.12 0.10 -0.04
C ASN A 17 -0.63 1.40 -0.35
N ALA A 18 -1.56 1.36 -1.31
CA ALA A 18 -2.31 2.54 -1.75
C ALA A 18 -3.30 3.06 -0.70
N VAL A 19 -3.87 2.18 0.12
CA VAL A 19 -4.88 2.52 1.15
C VAL A 19 -4.42 3.62 2.11
N PRO A 20 -3.28 3.52 2.85
CA PRO A 20 -2.88 4.57 3.78
C PRO A 20 -2.59 5.90 3.09
N HIS A 21 -2.01 5.88 1.88
CA HIS A 21 -1.81 7.10 1.09
C HIS A 21 -3.14 7.77 0.74
N PHE A 22 -4.11 6.99 0.26
CA PHE A 22 -5.41 7.50 -0.12
C PHE A 22 -6.18 8.04 1.09
N VAL A 23 -6.35 7.22 2.12
CA VAL A 23 -7.14 7.56 3.31
C VAL A 23 -6.54 8.77 4.03
N LYS A 24 -5.25 8.75 4.36
CA LYS A 24 -4.64 9.88 5.07
C LYS A 24 -4.64 11.16 4.24
N GLY A 25 -4.34 11.05 2.95
CA GLY A 25 -4.39 12.19 2.04
C GLY A 25 -5.78 12.82 1.97
N MET A 26 -6.84 12.01 1.86
CA MET A 26 -8.24 12.47 1.88
C MET A 26 -8.64 13.11 3.21
N MET A 27 -8.03 12.68 4.32
CA MET A 27 -8.23 13.26 5.65
C MET A 27 -7.41 14.53 5.90
N GLY A 28 -6.61 14.99 4.93
CA GLY A 28 -5.74 16.16 5.12
C GLY A 28 -4.51 15.87 5.98
N GLU A 29 -4.17 14.60 6.19
CA GLU A 29 -3.03 14.17 6.99
C GLU A 29 -1.79 13.91 6.14
N GLU A 30 -0.62 14.23 6.68
CA GLU A 30 0.65 13.83 6.07
C GLU A 30 0.92 12.33 6.30
N PHE A 31 1.57 11.71 5.32
CA PHE A 31 2.02 10.32 5.41
C PHE A 31 3.31 10.12 4.61
N PRO A 32 4.28 9.27 5.06
CA PRO A 32 5.51 9.05 4.33
C PRO A 32 5.23 8.60 2.91
N ASN A 33 5.76 9.34 1.95
CA ASN A 33 5.58 9.07 0.53
C ASN A 33 6.86 9.47 -0.20
N VAL A 34 7.36 8.58 -1.05
CA VAL A 34 8.58 8.80 -1.84
C VAL A 34 8.45 9.95 -2.83
N THR A 35 7.20 10.25 -3.21
CA THR A 35 6.80 11.43 -3.98
C THR A 35 6.31 12.55 -3.07
N GLY A 36 6.75 12.65 -1.81
CA GLY A 36 6.46 13.74 -0.89
C GLY A 36 5.19 13.62 -0.04
N ASN A 37 5.26 14.12 1.19
CA ASN A 37 4.36 13.74 2.28
C ASN A 37 3.05 14.54 2.37
N ALA A 38 2.88 15.57 1.54
CA ALA A 38 1.72 16.46 1.60
C ALA A 38 0.40 15.69 1.37
N PRO A 39 -0.72 16.09 2.03
CA PRO A 39 -1.97 15.35 1.97
C PRO A 39 -2.51 15.15 0.54
N VAL A 40 -2.51 16.20 -0.28
CA VAL A 40 -2.97 16.12 -1.68
C VAL A 40 -2.11 15.15 -2.51
N ARG A 41 -0.79 15.16 -2.32
CA ARG A 41 0.11 14.22 -3.04
C ARG A 41 -0.16 12.79 -2.60
N ASN A 42 -0.41 12.56 -1.31
CA ASN A 42 -0.81 11.27 -0.78
C ASN A 42 -2.17 10.79 -1.35
N ALA A 43 -3.18 11.66 -1.39
CA ALA A 43 -4.50 11.33 -1.94
C ALA A 43 -4.39 10.91 -3.42
N VAL A 44 -3.65 11.68 -4.22
CA VAL A 44 -3.43 11.38 -5.64
C VAL A 44 -2.63 10.08 -5.80
N ALA A 45 -1.52 9.91 -5.07
CA ALA A 45 -0.71 8.70 -5.15
C ALA A 45 -1.50 7.45 -4.74
N GLY A 46 -2.30 7.55 -3.67
CA GLY A 46 -3.19 6.49 -3.22
C GLY A 46 -4.27 6.16 -4.24
N PHE A 47 -4.93 7.16 -4.82
CA PHE A 47 -5.94 6.94 -5.86
C PHE A 47 -5.35 6.25 -7.10
N LEU A 48 -4.20 6.74 -7.60
CA LEU A 48 -3.51 6.11 -8.73
C LEU A 48 -3.04 4.69 -8.40
N GLY A 49 -2.60 4.44 -7.17
CA GLY A 49 -2.25 3.10 -6.69
C GLY A 49 -3.45 2.14 -6.65
N LEU A 50 -4.62 2.60 -6.22
CA LEU A 50 -5.87 1.82 -6.24
C LEU A 50 -6.30 1.51 -7.68
N LEU A 51 -6.22 2.50 -8.59
CA LEU A 51 -6.52 2.29 -10.00
C LEU A 51 -5.57 1.27 -10.64
N LEU A 52 -4.26 1.38 -10.38
CA LEU A 52 -3.27 0.42 -10.84
C LEU A 52 -3.53 -0.99 -10.28
N THR A 53 -3.93 -1.08 -9.01
CA THR A 53 -4.31 -2.35 -8.38
C THR A 53 -5.48 -3.00 -9.11
N ALA A 54 -6.53 -2.24 -9.44
CA ALA A 54 -7.68 -2.74 -10.19
C ALA A 54 -7.29 -3.21 -11.60
N MET A 55 -6.40 -2.49 -12.29
CA MET A 55 -5.86 -2.91 -13.59
C MET A 55 -5.06 -4.22 -13.51
N ILE A 56 -4.22 -4.38 -12.50
CA ILE A 56 -3.43 -5.62 -12.33
C ILE A 56 -4.36 -6.79 -11.96
N ALA A 57 -5.34 -6.56 -11.09
CA ALA A 57 -6.32 -7.58 -10.73
C ALA A 57 -7.16 -8.04 -11.92
N SER A 58 -7.52 -7.15 -12.85
CA SER A 58 -8.26 -7.51 -14.07
C SER A 58 -7.44 -8.37 -15.03
N TRP A 59 -6.11 -8.23 -15.04
CA TRP A 59 -5.20 -9.08 -15.81
C TRP A 59 -4.80 -10.39 -15.12
N ALA A 60 -5.13 -10.57 -13.83
CA ALA A 60 -4.69 -11.74 -13.07
C ALA A 60 -5.48 -13.03 -13.38
N ASP A 61 -6.51 -12.99 -14.24
CA ASP A 61 -7.35 -14.16 -14.56
C ASP A 61 -7.94 -14.82 -13.30
N LEU A 62 -8.42 -13.97 -12.37
CA LEU A 62 -9.04 -14.40 -11.12
C LEU A 62 -10.24 -15.35 -11.31
N PRO A 63 -11.14 -15.17 -12.30
CA PRO A 63 -12.30 -16.06 -12.47
C PRO A 63 -11.91 -17.52 -12.75
N SER A 64 -10.82 -17.75 -13.47
CA SER A 64 -10.33 -19.09 -13.81
C SER A 64 -9.52 -19.73 -12.67
N HIS A 65 -8.98 -18.93 -11.75
CA HIS A 65 -8.10 -19.39 -10.67
C HIS A 65 -8.41 -18.70 -9.32
N PRO A 66 -9.66 -18.79 -8.81
CA PRO A 66 -10.14 -17.93 -7.72
C PRO A 66 -9.35 -18.13 -6.42
N TRP A 67 -9.01 -19.36 -6.06
CA TRP A 67 -8.27 -19.65 -4.82
C TRP A 67 -6.80 -19.24 -4.90
N ALA A 68 -6.13 -19.53 -6.02
CA ALA A 68 -4.75 -19.10 -6.23
C ALA A 68 -4.64 -17.56 -6.20
N GLY A 69 -5.60 -16.88 -6.82
CA GLY A 69 -5.68 -15.43 -6.81
C GLY A 69 -5.97 -14.86 -5.42
N ALA A 70 -6.95 -15.42 -4.70
CA ALA A 70 -7.29 -14.99 -3.35
C ALA A 70 -6.11 -15.16 -2.37
N VAL A 71 -5.41 -16.30 -2.42
CA VAL A 71 -4.21 -16.53 -1.60
C VAL A 71 -3.10 -15.55 -1.97
N GLY A 72 -2.86 -15.31 -3.26
CA GLY A 72 -1.88 -14.33 -3.72
C GLY A 72 -2.17 -12.91 -3.20
N ILE A 73 -3.39 -12.42 -3.41
CA ILE A 73 -3.83 -11.11 -2.90
C ILE A 73 -3.68 -11.04 -1.39
N GLY A 74 -4.11 -12.08 -0.67
CA GLY A 74 -4.02 -12.15 0.79
C GLY A 74 -2.58 -12.08 1.30
N LEU A 75 -1.67 -12.88 0.72
CA LEU A 75 -0.26 -12.86 1.11
C LEU A 75 0.43 -11.53 0.80
N GLY A 76 0.16 -10.96 -0.39
CA GLY A 76 0.73 -9.67 -0.79
C GLY A 76 0.23 -8.54 0.10
N GLY A 77 -1.09 -8.52 0.36
CA GLY A 77 -1.72 -7.54 1.23
C GLY A 77 -1.25 -7.63 2.67
N LEU A 78 -1.19 -8.85 3.24
CA LEU A 78 -0.68 -9.06 4.60
C LEU A 78 0.77 -8.62 4.74
N SER A 79 1.62 -8.93 3.75
CA SER A 79 3.03 -8.52 3.76
C SER A 79 3.18 -7.00 3.81
N MET A 80 2.37 -6.28 3.01
CA MET A 80 2.39 -4.82 2.99
C MET A 80 1.77 -4.21 4.25
N ALA A 81 0.73 -4.83 4.82
CA ALA A 81 0.16 -4.41 6.09
C ALA A 81 1.19 -4.51 7.23
N ILE A 82 1.93 -5.63 7.30
CA ILE A 82 3.03 -5.81 8.26
C ILE A 82 4.14 -4.77 8.02
N PHE A 83 4.53 -4.54 6.75
CA PHE A 83 5.51 -3.51 6.41
C PHE A 83 5.11 -2.14 6.97
N HIS A 84 3.87 -1.69 6.76
CA HIS A 84 3.37 -0.42 7.29
C HIS A 84 3.25 -0.44 8.82
N GLY A 85 2.74 -1.53 9.41
CA GLY A 85 2.60 -1.70 10.86
C GLY A 85 3.93 -1.64 11.60
N LEU A 86 5.02 -2.13 10.99
CA LEU A 86 6.38 -2.03 11.51
C LEU A 86 7.06 -0.68 11.16
N GLY A 87 6.31 0.27 10.61
CA GLY A 87 6.83 1.59 10.27
C GLY A 87 7.73 1.62 9.04
N GLY A 88 7.63 0.63 8.15
CA GLY A 88 8.45 0.45 6.97
C GLY A 88 8.47 1.67 6.04
N ALA A 89 7.33 2.33 5.82
CA ALA A 89 7.27 3.53 4.98
C ALA A 89 8.16 4.68 5.50
N TYR A 90 8.22 4.86 6.82
CA TYR A 90 9.09 5.86 7.44
C TYR A 90 10.56 5.49 7.29
N ARG A 91 10.88 4.21 7.52
CA ARG A 91 12.25 3.69 7.38
C ARG A 91 12.73 3.80 5.94
N LEU A 92 11.83 3.60 4.96
CA LEU A 92 12.13 3.75 3.55
C LEU A 92 12.46 5.20 3.19
N ASN A 93 11.66 6.17 3.64
CA ASN A 93 11.99 7.58 3.47
C ASN A 93 13.37 7.91 4.06
N THR A 94 13.66 7.46 5.30
CA THR A 94 14.98 7.65 5.92
C THR A 94 16.11 7.04 5.10
N ALA A 95 15.94 5.81 4.62
CA ALA A 95 16.95 5.12 3.81
C ALA A 95 17.22 5.82 2.47
N LEU A 96 16.22 6.52 1.94
CA LEU A 96 16.31 7.32 0.70
C LEU A 96 16.72 8.79 0.95
N GLY A 97 17.00 9.18 2.21
CA GLY A 97 17.31 10.57 2.56
C GLY A 97 16.13 11.54 2.42
N LEU A 98 14.90 11.03 2.41
CA LEU A 98 13.67 11.81 2.29
C LEU A 98 13.13 12.22 3.67
N PRO A 99 12.49 13.39 3.80
CA PRO A 99 11.90 13.82 5.05
C PRO A 99 10.76 12.89 5.48
N ASN A 100 10.62 12.69 6.78
CA ASN A 100 9.48 12.00 7.37
C ASN A 100 8.51 13.03 7.98
N PRO A 101 7.18 12.84 7.83
CA PRO A 101 6.22 13.65 8.55
C PRO A 101 6.23 13.29 10.05
N PRO A 102 5.66 14.14 10.92
CA PRO A 102 5.52 13.84 12.34
C PRO A 102 4.77 12.51 12.55
N ARG A 103 5.35 11.59 13.31
CA ARG A 103 4.69 10.34 13.65
C ARG A 103 3.76 10.59 14.83
N GLN A 104 2.46 10.42 14.63
CA GLN A 104 1.51 10.30 15.75
C GLN A 104 1.78 8.95 16.45
N LEU A 105 2.64 8.98 17.46
CA LEU A 105 2.76 7.89 18.41
C LEU A 105 1.54 8.01 19.33
N HIS A 106 0.67 7.00 19.36
CA HIS A 106 -0.25 6.90 20.49
C HIS A 106 0.62 6.78 21.74
N SER A 107 0.57 7.80 22.59
CA SER A 107 1.07 7.71 23.95
C SER A 107 0.37 6.53 24.60
N THR A 108 1.06 5.41 24.77
CA THR A 108 0.62 4.38 25.71
C THR A 108 0.70 5.05 27.08
N VAL A 109 -0.43 5.61 27.54
CA VAL A 109 -0.59 5.94 28.95
C VAL A 109 -0.54 4.60 29.67
N ALA A 110 0.59 4.34 30.33
CA ALA A 110 0.80 3.20 31.19
C ALA A 110 -0.01 3.35 32.49
#